data_AF-A0A930EAR2-F1
#
_entry.id   AF-A0A930EAR2-F1
#
_cell.length_a   1.000
_cell.length_b   1.000
_cell.length_c   1.000
_cell.angle_alpha   90.00
_cell.angle_beta   90.00
_cell.angle_gamma   90.00
#
_symmetry.space_group_name_H-M   'P 1'
#
loop_
_entity.id
_entity.type
_entity.pdbx_description
1 polymer ?
#
loop_
_entity_poly.entity_id
_entity_poly.type
_entity_poly.pdbx_seq_one_letter_code
_entity_poly.pdbx_strand_id
1 'polypeptide(L)'
;MKKDIVEIYKECGNFHQAVKESGLPTLVAHIKLLSSGVLKIQDKIKYGSESARLGGKAEEYFQKLVPGAVDANKYWQVNNPKYDFMYKNITIDVKFSSCYKSRRNKESKARHWTARCN
;
A
#
# COMPACT_ATOMS: atom_id res chain seq x y z
N MET A 1 11.69 19.75 23.75
CA MET A 1 10.81 19.74 22.56
C MET A 1 10.33 18.31 22.34
N LYS A 2 9.03 18.07 22.12
CA LYS A 2 8.55 16.74 21.71
C LYS A 2 9.01 16.50 20.28
N LYS A 3 9.72 15.41 20.02
CA LYS A 3 10.10 14.98 18.66
C LYS A 3 8.83 14.77 17.82
N ASP A 4 8.87 15.14 16.54
CA ASP A 4 7.75 14.86 15.64
C ASP A 4 7.69 13.37 15.32
N ILE A 5 6.49 12.85 15.05
CA ILE A 5 6.31 11.42 14.79
C ILE A 5 7.09 10.94 13.56
N VAL A 6 7.31 11.81 12.59
CA VAL A 6 8.10 11.50 11.39
C VAL A 6 9.55 11.21 11.76
N GLU A 7 10.14 11.97 12.68
CA GLU A 7 11.51 11.76 13.16
C GLU A 7 11.60 10.46 13.95
N ILE A 8 10.66 10.24 14.88
CA ILE A 8 10.60 9.03 15.70
C ILE A 8 10.48 7.79 14.80
N TYR A 9 9.62 7.83 13.78
CA TYR A 9 9.42 6.73 12.85
C TYR A 9 10.67 6.49 11.97
N LYS A 10 11.38 7.54 11.55
CA LYS A 10 12.66 7.39 10.83
C LYS A 10 13.74 6.73 11.70
N GLU A 11 13.76 7.02 13.01
CA GLU A 11 14.70 6.43 13.97
C GLU A 11 14.38 4.96 14.28
N CYS A 12 13.12 4.63 14.62
CA CYS A 12 12.75 3.28 15.05
C CYS A 12 12.30 2.35 13.91
N GLY A 13 11.84 2.90 12.78
CA GLY A 13 11.29 2.14 11.65
C GLY A 13 10.03 1.32 11.97
N ASN A 14 9.38 1.58 13.12
CA ASN A 14 8.23 0.83 13.62
C ASN A 14 7.07 1.77 13.96
N PHE A 15 5.92 1.55 13.30
CA PHE A 15 4.74 2.39 13.46
C PHE A 15 4.19 2.43 14.90
N HIS A 16 4.06 1.28 15.58
CA HIS A 16 3.48 1.24 16.93
C HIS A 16 4.39 1.90 17.96
N GLN A 17 5.71 1.73 17.81
CA GLN A 17 6.68 2.38 18.66
C GLN A 17 6.63 3.90 18.46
N ALA A 18 6.57 4.37 17.21
CA ALA A 18 6.42 5.78 16.91
C ALA A 18 5.11 6.40 17.43
N VAL A 19 3.99 5.66 17.35
CA VAL A 19 2.70 6.08 17.92
C VAL A 19 2.80 6.20 19.45
N LYS A 20 3.40 5.20 20.11
CA LYS A 20 3.56 5.17 21.57
C LYS A 20 4.43 6.33 22.07
N GLU A 21 5.55 6.59 21.39
CA GLU A 21 6.51 7.64 21.77
C GLU A 21 6.01 9.05 21.42
N SER A 22 5.27 9.21 20.31
CA SER A 22 4.66 10.50 19.95
C SER A 22 3.45 10.87 20.82
N GLY A 23 2.77 9.87 21.40
CA GLY A 23 1.52 10.05 22.15
C GLY A 23 0.34 10.49 21.29
N LEU A 24 0.44 10.39 19.96
CA LEU A 24 -0.64 10.72 19.04
C LEU A 24 -1.66 9.56 18.95
N PRO A 25 -2.95 9.84 18.71
CA PRO A 25 -3.89 8.82 18.30
C PRO A 25 -3.40 8.11 17.03
N THR A 26 -3.54 6.78 16.98
CA THR A 26 -3.04 5.94 15.88
C THR A 26 -3.44 6.44 14.49
N LEU A 27 -4.68 6.89 14.32
CA LEU A 27 -5.16 7.43 13.05
C LEU A 27 -4.43 8.73 12.66
N VAL A 28 -4.22 9.64 13.61
CA VAL A 28 -3.53 10.92 13.40
C VAL A 28 -2.06 10.67 13.05
N ALA A 29 -1.43 9.75 13.77
CA ALA A 29 -0.09 9.27 13.49
C ALA A 29 0.04 8.69 12.08
N HIS A 30 -0.90 7.85 11.69
CA HIS A 30 -0.94 7.24 10.36
C HIS A 30 -1.07 8.31 9.27
N ILE A 31 -2.01 9.25 9.41
CA ILE A 31 -2.20 10.35 8.44
C ILE A 31 -0.94 11.20 8.33
N LYS A 32 -0.32 11.60 9.45
CA LYS A 32 0.92 12.39 9.43
C LYS A 32 2.06 11.66 8.71
N LEU A 33 2.29 10.40 9.06
CA LEU A 33 3.34 9.60 8.44
C LEU A 33 3.06 9.37 6.95
N LEU A 34 1.78 9.19 6.58
CA LEU A 34 1.35 9.02 5.20
C LEU A 34 1.63 10.30 4.42
N SER A 35 1.20 11.45 4.92
CA SER A 35 1.45 12.77 4.30
C SER A 35 2.94 13.13 4.20
N SER A 36 3.79 12.58 5.06
CA SER A 36 5.24 12.79 5.03
C SER A 36 6.01 11.88 4.06
N GLY A 37 5.38 10.82 3.54
CA GLY A 37 5.97 9.93 2.52
C GLY A 37 7.04 8.97 3.02
N VAL A 38 7.17 8.83 4.34
CA VAL A 38 8.17 7.96 4.97
C VAL A 38 7.66 6.55 5.23
N LEU A 39 6.34 6.32 5.16
CA LEU A 39 5.71 5.04 5.44
C LEU A 39 6.11 3.98 4.42
N LYS A 40 6.68 2.87 4.88
CA LYS A 40 7.08 1.76 4.01
C LYS A 40 5.85 1.05 3.44
N ILE A 41 5.96 0.50 2.22
CA ILE A 41 4.95 -0.38 1.60
C ILE A 41 4.51 -1.51 2.55
N GLN A 42 5.45 -2.05 3.33
CA GLN A 42 5.17 -3.13 4.29
C GLN A 42 4.15 -2.72 5.35
N ASP A 43 4.10 -1.44 5.71
CA ASP A 43 3.11 -0.91 6.66
C ASP A 43 1.74 -0.71 6.00
N LYS A 44 1.66 -0.40 4.69
CA LYS A 44 0.39 -0.45 3.95
C LYS A 44 -0.18 -1.88 3.91
N ILE A 45 0.67 -2.90 3.75
CA ILE A 45 0.25 -4.31 3.75
C ILE A 45 -0.18 -4.76 5.15
N LYS A 46 0.52 -4.34 6.20
CA LYS A 46 0.27 -4.79 7.57
C LYS A 46 -0.86 -4.03 8.28
N TYR A 47 -1.05 -2.76 7.94
CA TYR A 47 -1.96 -1.85 8.66
C TYR A 47 -2.98 -1.14 7.76
N GLY A 48 -2.89 -1.28 6.45
CA GLY A 48 -3.86 -0.70 5.51
C GLY A 48 -5.21 -1.41 5.52
N SER A 49 -6.20 -0.80 4.86
CA SER A 49 -7.50 -1.43 4.60
C SER A 49 -7.33 -2.76 3.85
N GLU A 50 -8.38 -3.59 3.84
CA GLU A 50 -8.33 -4.86 3.10
C GLU A 50 -7.94 -4.64 1.62
N SER A 51 -8.48 -3.59 0.99
CA SER A 51 -8.12 -3.20 -0.38
C SER A 51 -6.65 -2.80 -0.50
N ALA A 52 -6.13 -2.00 0.44
CA ALA A 52 -4.72 -1.56 0.41
C ALA A 52 -3.76 -2.75 0.55
N ARG A 53 -4.10 -3.70 1.42
CA ARG A 53 -3.33 -4.94 1.59
C ARG A 53 -3.36 -5.81 0.33
N LEU A 54 -4.52 -5.93 -0.32
CA LEU A 54 -4.65 -6.70 -1.57
C LEU A 54 -3.89 -6.03 -2.72
N GLY A 55 -3.92 -4.70 -2.81
CA GLY A 55 -3.11 -3.92 -3.75
C GLY A 55 -1.61 -4.17 -3.57
N GLY A 56 -1.10 -4.00 -2.34
CA GLY A 56 0.31 -4.24 -2.05
C GLY A 56 0.75 -5.69 -2.32
N LYS A 57 -0.13 -6.68 -2.11
CA LYS A 57 0.15 -8.07 -2.51
C LYS A 57 0.21 -8.27 -4.03
N ALA A 58 -0.63 -7.57 -4.78
CA ALA A 58 -0.62 -7.63 -6.24
C ALA A 58 0.67 -7.01 -6.79
N GLU A 59 1.10 -5.87 -6.24
CA GLU A 59 2.40 -5.24 -6.56
C GLU A 59 3.57 -6.17 -6.24
N GLU A 60 3.58 -6.81 -5.06
CA GLU A 60 4.62 -7.78 -4.68
C GLU A 60 4.69 -8.97 -5.65
N TYR A 61 3.53 -9.49 -6.07
CA TYR A 61 3.46 -10.58 -7.03
C TYR A 61 3.91 -10.15 -8.42
N PHE A 62 3.55 -8.94 -8.85
CA PHE A 62 4.01 -8.37 -10.11
C PHE A 62 5.54 -8.27 -10.15
N GLN A 63 6.18 -7.74 -9.10
CA GLN A 63 7.64 -7.63 -9.01
C GLN A 63 8.33 -9.01 -9.08
N LYS A 64 7.71 -10.06 -8.52
CA LYS A 64 8.21 -11.45 -8.65
C LYS A 64 8.18 -11.95 -10.08
N LEU A 65 7.14 -11.61 -10.85
CA LEU A 65 7.01 -11.99 -12.25
C LEU A 65 7.88 -11.16 -13.20
N VAL A 66 8.06 -9.87 -12.89
CA VAL A 66 8.81 -8.92 -13.70
C VAL A 66 9.94 -8.29 -12.85
N PRO A 67 10.99 -9.05 -12.51
CA PRO A 67 12.03 -8.59 -11.58
C PRO A 67 12.83 -7.39 -12.10
N GLY A 68 12.84 -7.16 -13.42
CA GLY A 68 13.48 -6.00 -14.04
C GLY A 68 12.63 -4.72 -14.03
N ALA A 69 11.40 -4.77 -13.49
CA ALA A 69 10.59 -3.58 -13.31
C ALA A 69 11.11 -2.77 -12.11
N VAL A 70 11.15 -1.45 -12.27
CA VAL A 70 11.59 -0.49 -11.26
C VAL A 70 10.37 -0.07 -10.44
N ASP A 71 10.36 -0.42 -9.16
CA ASP A 71 9.31 -0.05 -8.19
C ASP A 71 9.30 1.47 -7.96
N ALA A 72 8.15 2.06 -8.25
CA ALA A 72 7.93 3.48 -8.17
C ALA A 72 8.03 4.04 -6.76
N ASN A 73 7.45 3.32 -5.79
CA ASN A 73 7.46 3.70 -4.40
C ASN A 73 8.87 3.59 -3.79
N LYS A 74 9.73 2.71 -4.35
CA LYS A 74 11.10 2.51 -3.86
C LYS A 74 12.05 3.61 -4.34
N TYR A 75 11.90 4.09 -5.57
CA TYR A 75 12.83 5.04 -6.19
C TYR A 75 12.34 6.48 -6.19
N TRP A 76 11.04 6.72 -6.36
CA TRP A 76 10.50 8.07 -6.32
C TRP A 76 10.04 8.38 -4.89
N GLN A 77 10.77 9.26 -4.21
CA GLN A 77 10.42 9.82 -2.89
C GLN A 77 9.21 10.78 -2.95
N VAL A 78 8.34 10.64 -3.94
CA VAL A 78 7.05 11.34 -3.99
C VAL A 78 5.98 10.47 -3.40
N ASN A 79 5.16 11.08 -2.55
CA ASN A 79 3.97 10.45 -2.05
C ASN A 79 3.00 10.16 -3.20
N ASN A 80 2.65 8.88 -3.35
CA ASN A 80 1.66 8.41 -4.31
C ASN A 80 2.06 8.64 -5.78
N PRO A 81 3.10 7.94 -6.28
CA PRO A 81 3.46 7.99 -7.69
C PRO A 81 2.25 7.60 -8.57
N LYS A 82 2.17 8.19 -9.77
CA LYS A 82 1.03 7.98 -10.70
C LYS A 82 0.92 6.54 -11.22
N TYR A 83 1.96 5.74 -11.01
CA TYR A 83 2.10 4.36 -11.46
C TYR A 83 2.95 3.60 -10.44
N ASP A 84 2.83 2.28 -10.41
CA ASP A 84 3.49 1.42 -9.43
C ASP A 84 4.87 0.95 -9.89
N PHE A 85 5.06 0.77 -11.21
CA PHE A 85 6.33 0.31 -11.77
C PHE A 85 6.68 0.98 -13.11
N MET A 86 7.97 1.03 -13.42
CA MET A 86 8.47 1.33 -14.76
C MET A 86 9.26 0.15 -15.32
N TYR A 87 8.94 -0.27 -16.54
CA TYR A 87 9.66 -1.32 -17.24
C TYR A 87 9.93 -0.92 -18.69
N LYS A 88 11.20 -0.85 -19.09
CA LYS A 88 11.61 -0.46 -20.45
C LYS A 88 10.90 0.80 -20.97
N ASN A 89 10.87 1.84 -20.14
CA ASN A 89 10.21 3.13 -20.39
C ASN A 89 8.66 3.09 -20.48
N ILE A 90 8.02 2.00 -20.07
CA ILE A 90 6.56 1.89 -19.95
C ILE A 90 6.19 2.00 -18.48
N THR A 91 5.19 2.84 -18.17
CA THR A 91 4.60 2.96 -16.83
C THR A 91 3.51 1.93 -16.63
N ILE A 92 3.50 1.26 -15.47
CA ILE A 92 2.60 0.17 -15.14
C ILE A 92 1.91 0.48 -13.82
N ASP A 93 0.58 0.40 -13.82
CA ASP A 93 -0.28 0.52 -12.65
C ASP A 93 -0.92 -0.85 -12.39
N VAL A 94 -0.64 -1.42 -11.22
CA VAL A 94 -1.05 -2.77 -10.83
C VAL A 94 -2.33 -2.67 -10.03
N LYS A 95 -3.31 -3.52 -10.39
CA LYS A 95 -4.61 -3.57 -9.72
C LYS A 95 -4.96 -4.99 -9.33
N PHE A 96 -5.39 -5.16 -8.10
CA PHE A 96 -5.92 -6.43 -7.63
C PHE A 96 -7.36 -6.61 -8.14
N SER A 97 -7.63 -7.78 -8.71
CA SER A 97 -8.99 -8.21 -9.04
C SER A 97 -9.25 -9.62 -8.52
N SER A 98 -10.52 -9.86 -8.20
CA SER A 98 -10.99 -11.16 -7.73
C SER A 98 -12.26 -11.55 -8.46
N CYS A 99 -12.37 -12.85 -8.75
CA CYS A 99 -13.55 -13.43 -9.37
C CYS A 99 -14.56 -13.82 -8.30
N TYR A 100 -15.72 -13.18 -8.32
CA TYR A 100 -16.81 -13.45 -7.39
C TYR A 100 -17.93 -14.23 -8.07
N LYS A 101 -18.55 -15.16 -7.32
CA LYS A 101 -19.83 -15.75 -7.72
C LYS A 101 -20.93 -14.72 -7.57
N SER A 102 -21.89 -14.73 -8.51
CA SER A 102 -23.08 -13.89 -8.41
C SER A 102 -23.84 -14.17 -7.10
N ARG A 103 -24.13 -13.11 -6.34
CA ARG A 103 -24.91 -13.21 -5.09
C ARG A 103 -26.42 -13.34 -5.32
N ARG A 104 -26.89 -13.17 -6.55
CA ARG A 104 -28.34 -13.15 -6.86
C ARG A 104 -29.03 -14.50 -6.70
N ASN A 105 -28.31 -15.62 -6.87
CA ASN A 105 -28.86 -16.96 -6.68
C ASN A 105 -27.73 -17.94 -6.28
N LYS A 106 -27.96 -18.76 -5.23
CA LYS A 106 -27.00 -19.77 -4.73
C LYS A 106 -26.63 -20.83 -5.79
N GLU A 107 -27.51 -21.10 -6.75
CA GLU A 107 -27.27 -22.06 -7.84
C GLU A 107 -26.63 -21.42 -9.07
N SER A 108 -26.48 -20.09 -9.09
CA SER A 108 -25.92 -19.38 -10.24
C SER A 108 -24.46 -19.75 -10.45
N LYS A 109 -24.14 -20.25 -11.66
CA LYS A 109 -22.77 -20.45 -12.12
C LYS A 109 -22.12 -19.16 -12.65
N ALA A 110 -22.85 -18.04 -12.68
CA ALA A 110 -22.37 -16.77 -13.19
C ALA A 110 -21.24 -16.21 -12.31
N ARG A 111 -20.17 -15.78 -12.96
CA ARG A 111 -18.97 -15.20 -12.35
C ARG A 111 -18.78 -13.79 -12.89
N HIS A 112 -18.23 -12.92 -12.05
CA HIS A 112 -17.86 -11.57 -12.44
C HIS A 112 -16.53 -11.20 -11.80
N TRP A 113 -15.75 -10.40 -12.51
CA TRP A 113 -14.50 -9.84 -12.03
C TRP A 113 -14.77 -8.47 -11.46
N THR A 114 -14.24 -8.20 -10.27
CA THR A 114 -14.25 -6.86 -9.69
C THR A 114 -12.82 -6.47 -9.39
N ALA A 115 -12.37 -5.36 -9.97
CA ALA A 115 -11.15 -4.70 -9.54
C ALA A 115 -11.45 -3.90 -8.28
N ARG A 116 -10.64 -4.09 -7.23
CA ARG A 116 -10.72 -3.22 -6.05
C ARG A 116 -9.73 -2.08 -6.25
N CYS A 117 -10.26 -0.86 -6.39
CA CYS A 117 -9.45 0.35 -6.36
C CYS A 117 -9.35 0.84 -4.91
N ASN A 118 -8.18 1.36 -4.55
CA ASN A 118 -7.97 2.07 -3.29
C ASN A 118 -8.47 3.51 -3.39
#